data_AF-A0A351GRD8-F1
#
_entry.id   AF-A0A351GRD8-F1
#
_cell.length_a   1.000
_cell.length_b   1.000
_cell.length_c   1.000
_cell.angle_alpha   90.00
_cell.angle_beta   90.00
_cell.angle_gamma   90.00
#
_symmetry.space_group_name_H-M   'P 1'
#
loop_
_entity.id
_entity.type
_entity.pdbx_description
1 polymer ?
#
loop_
_entity_poly.entity_id
_entity_poly.type
_entity_poly.pdbx_seq_one_letter_code
_entity_poly.pdbx_strand_id
1 'polypeptide(L)' 'MPLTMNKEVFITCAVTGSGGTQDRSPHVPRSPKQIADSAIAAAKAGAAVVHCHVRDP' A
#
# COMPACT_ATOMS: atom_id res chain seq x y z
N MET A 1 8.21 -10.45 29.09
CA MET A 1 8.63 -11.40 28.04
C MET A 1 9.19 -10.58 26.88
N PRO A 2 10.39 -10.87 26.38
CA PRO A 2 10.88 -10.22 25.17
C PRO A 2 10.04 -10.66 23.96
N LEU A 3 9.82 -9.75 23.00
CA LEU A 3 9.17 -10.09 21.73
C LEU A 3 10.09 -11.03 20.95
N THR A 4 9.54 -12.13 20.43
CA THR A 4 10.23 -13.04 19.51
C THR A 4 9.86 -12.69 18.06
N MET A 5 10.84 -12.77 17.16
CA MET A 5 10.62 -12.48 15.73
C MET A 5 9.65 -13.51 15.14
N ASN A 6 8.57 -13.05 14.49
CA ASN A 6 7.71 -13.92 13.69
C ASN A 6 8.40 -14.22 12.35
N LYS A 7 8.53 -15.51 12.01
CA LYS A 7 9.10 -15.98 10.74
C LYS A 7 8.05 -16.19 9.66
N GLU A 8 6.79 -16.37 10.05
CA GLU A 8 5.62 -16.47 9.18
C GLU A 8 5.00 -15.08 9.03
N VAL A 9 5.62 -14.26 8.18
CA VAL A 9 5.31 -12.82 8.10
C VAL A 9 4.16 -12.54 7.15
N PHE A 10 3.32 -11.56 7.52
CA PHE A 10 2.44 -10.89 6.57
C PHE A 10 3.11 -9.62 6.06
N ILE A 11 3.13 -9.47 4.73
CA ILE A 11 3.55 -8.22 4.10
C ILE A 11 2.31 -7.39 3.81
N THR A 12 2.24 -6.20 4.42
CA THR A 12 1.21 -5.21 4.14
C THR A 12 1.75 -4.14 3.19
N CYS A 13 1.07 -3.88 2.08
CA CYS A 13 1.41 -2.80 1.16
C CYS A 13 0.50 -1.58 1.38
N ALA A 14 1.06 -0.44 1.77
CA ALA A 14 0.35 0.84 1.83
C ALA A 14 0.51 1.57 0.50
N VAL A 15 -0.53 1.54 -0.34
CA VAL A 15 -0.40 1.88 -1.76
C VAL A 15 -0.45 3.38 -2.09
N THR A 16 -1.00 4.23 -1.22
CA THR A 16 -1.13 5.69 -1.48
C THR A 16 -0.84 6.58 -0.27
N GLY A 17 -1.36 6.23 0.91
CA GLY A 17 -1.28 7.07 2.11
C GLY A 17 -2.02 8.41 1.99
N SER A 18 -1.98 9.22 3.05
CA SER A 18 -2.59 10.56 3.10
C SER A 18 -1.57 11.70 3.22
N GLY A 19 -0.28 11.39 3.31
CA GLY A 19 0.77 12.39 3.47
C GLY A 19 0.85 13.33 2.26
N GLY A 20 1.21 14.60 2.51
CA GLY A 20 1.34 15.69 1.52
C GLY A 20 2.51 15.56 0.54
N THR A 21 3.14 14.39 0.48
CA THR A 21 4.30 14.10 -0.39
C THR A 21 3.90 13.40 -1.68
N GLN A 22 2.61 13.30 -2.00
CA GLN A 22 2.11 12.63 -3.21
C GLN A 22 2.65 13.22 -4.52
N ASP A 23 3.06 14.50 -4.51
CA ASP A 23 3.60 15.19 -5.68
C ASP A 23 5.11 14.95 -5.87
N ARG A 24 5.77 14.25 -4.94
CA ARG A 24 7.19 13.91 -5.06
C ARG A 24 7.46 12.76 -6.04
N SER A 25 6.42 12.06 -6.49
CA SER A 25 6.55 11.00 -7.48
C SER A 25 5.27 10.89 -8.33
N PRO A 26 5.39 10.77 -9.66
CA PRO A 26 4.24 10.55 -10.55
C PRO A 26 3.63 9.15 -10.38
N HIS A 27 4.29 8.24 -9.66
CA HIS A 27 3.83 6.87 -9.46
C HIS A 27 2.87 6.71 -8.27
N VAL A 28 2.62 7.77 -7.48
CA VAL A 28 1.68 7.69 -6.36
C VAL A 28 0.25 7.62 -6.93
N PRO A 29 -0.51 6.53 -6.69
CA PRO A 29 -1.87 6.39 -7.21
C PRO A 29 -2.84 7.34 -6.51
N ARG A 30 -3.68 8.06 -7.27
CA ARG A 30 -4.62 9.07 -6.76
C ARG A 30 -6.07 8.73 -7.06
N SER A 31 -6.36 8.46 -8.33
CA SER A 31 -7.72 8.09 -8.73
C SER A 31 -8.11 6.72 -8.14
N PRO A 32 -9.40 6.47 -7.91
CA PRO A 32 -9.88 5.16 -7.44
C PRO A 32 -9.38 4.00 -8.30
N LYS A 33 -9.34 4.19 -9.64
CA LYS A 33 -8.82 3.18 -10.57
C LYS A 33 -7.33 2.89 -10.34
N GLN A 34 -6.49 3.92 -10.22
CA GLN A 34 -5.07 3.73 -9.95
C GLN A 34 -4.83 3.03 -8.61
N ILE A 35 -5.58 3.39 -7.57
CA ILE A 35 -5.45 2.77 -6.25
C ILE A 35 -5.82 1.28 -6.32
N ALA A 36 -6.91 0.94 -7.01
CA ALA A 36 -7.31 -0.45 -7.22
C ALA A 36 -6.27 -1.25 -8.04
N ASP A 37 -5.77 -0.67 -9.13
CA ASP A 37 -4.75 -1.31 -9.98
C ASP A 37 -3.45 -1.56 -9.17
N SER A 38 -3.01 -0.60 -8.35
CA SER A 38 -1.87 -0.74 -7.45
C SER A 38 -2.09 -1.80 -6.36
N ALA A 39 -3.29 -1.85 -5.76
CA ALA A 39 -3.63 -2.87 -4.77
C ALA A 39 -3.55 -4.29 -5.34
N ILE A 40 -4.09 -4.49 -6.55
CA ILE A 40 -4.05 -5.77 -7.26
C ILE A 40 -2.60 -6.14 -7.62
N ALA A 41 -1.81 -5.18 -8.10
CA ALA A 41 -0.40 -5.40 -8.39
C ALA A 41 0.40 -5.82 -7.14
N ALA A 42 0.16 -5.15 -6.00
CA ALA A 42 0.80 -5.49 -4.73
C ALA A 42 0.44 -6.92 -4.28
N ALA A 43 -0.84 -7.30 -4.38
CA ALA A 43 -1.29 -8.65 -4.05
C ALA A 43 -0.61 -9.71 -4.95
N LYS A 44 -0.55 -9.47 -6.26
CA LYS A 44 0.15 -10.36 -7.21
C LYS A 44 1.65 -10.47 -6.93
N ALA A 45 2.27 -9.43 -6.38
CA ALA A 45 3.67 -9.43 -5.97
C ALA A 45 3.92 -10.12 -4.61
N GLY A 46 2.86 -10.55 -3.90
CA GLY A 46 2.97 -11.30 -2.65
C GLY A 46 2.60 -10.52 -1.39
N ALA A 47 2.03 -9.31 -1.50
CA ALA A 47 1.43 -8.65 -0.35
C ALA A 47 0.21 -9.46 0.15
N ALA A 48 0.21 -9.81 1.43
CA ALA A 48 -0.92 -10.50 2.06
C ALA A 48 -2.07 -9.55 2.39
N VAL A 49 -1.74 -8.27 2.63
CA VAL A 49 -2.70 -7.23 2.99
C VAL A 49 -2.39 -5.96 2.19
N VAL A 50 -3.42 -5.21 1.81
CA VAL A 50 -3.26 -3.86 1.28
C VAL A 50 -3.92 -2.87 2.26
N HIS A 51 -3.16 -1.85 2.66
CA HIS A 51 -3.64 -0.73 3.44
C HIS A 51 -4.04 0.41 2.52
N CYS A 52 -5.32 0.77 2.51
CA CYS A 52 -5.89 1.75 1.59
C CYS A 52 -6.21 3.07 2.28
N HIS A 53 -5.78 4.15 1.65
CA HIS A 53 -6.41 5.47 1.77
C HIS A 53 -7.04 5.81 0.42
N VAL A 54 -7.87 6.84 0.41
CA VAL A 54 -8.40 7.45 -0.81
C VAL A 54 -7.94 8.91 -0.89
N ARG A 55 -7.99 9.48 -2.09
CA ARG A 55 -7.65 10.88 -2.38
C ARG A 55 -8.86 11.53 -3.08
N ASP A 56 -8.93 12.86 -3.02
CA ASP A 56 -9.84 13.63 -3.86
C ASP A 56 -9.43 13.44 -5.34
N PRO A 57 -10.34 13.02 -6.25
CA PRO A 57 -10.01 12.67 -7.63
C PRO A 57 -9.37 13.78 -8.46
#